data_AF-A0A239H2J5-F1
#
_entry.id   AF-A0A239H2J5-F1
#
_cell.length_a   1.000
_cell.length_b   1.000
_cell.length_c   1.000
_cell.angle_alpha   90.00
_cell.angle_beta   90.00
_cell.angle_gamma   90.00
#
_symmetry.space_group_name_H-M   'P 1'
#
loop_
_entity.id
_entity.type
_entity.pdbx_description
1 polymer ?
#
loop_
_entity_poly.entity_id
_entity_poly.type
_entity_poly.pdbx_seq_one_letter_code
_entity_poly.pdbx_strand_id
1 'polypeptide(L)'
;MGEKIIDFRNHEKQIENVLKSFYEAHYMGNTLKLYSYLDTFFQKSVPLNYFLIHSDYDIELGFLKEITRIEVDKEKNQAMAEVIIKLRKKEIEIQFSLKMDYGGWKLEGEIFHMLGGM
;
A
#
# COMPACT_ATOMS: atom_id res chain seq x y z
N MET A 1 -19.60 -2.83 25.25
CA MET A 1 -18.91 -2.35 24.03
C MET A 1 -17.47 -2.08 24.43
N GLY A 2 -16.54 -2.97 24.09
CA GLY A 2 -15.13 -2.76 24.40
C GLY A 2 -14.52 -1.83 23.36
N GLU A 3 -13.98 -0.70 23.80
CA GLU A 3 -13.13 0.13 22.96
C GLU A 3 -11.97 -0.73 22.46
N LYS A 4 -11.80 -0.83 21.14
CA LYS A 4 -10.63 -1.49 20.55
C LYS A 4 -9.40 -0.66 20.94
N ILE A 5 -8.66 -1.16 21.92
CA ILE A 5 -7.32 -0.63 22.23
C ILE A 5 -6.46 -0.87 20.99
N ILE A 6 -6.09 0.22 20.31
CA ILE A 6 -5.12 0.17 19.23
C ILE A 6 -3.75 0.02 19.88
N ASP A 7 -3.14 -1.16 19.75
CA ASP A 7 -1.76 -1.37 20.19
C ASP A 7 -0.81 -0.73 19.17
N PHE A 8 -0.28 0.44 19.51
CA PHE A 8 0.68 1.17 18.70
C PHE A 8 2.05 0.48 18.54
N ARG A 9 2.29 -0.66 19.21
CA ARG A 9 3.52 -1.45 19.08
C ARG A 9 3.37 -2.62 18.11
N ASN A 10 2.15 -2.92 17.69
CA ASN A 10 1.89 -4.01 16.75
C ASN A 10 2.05 -3.51 15.31
N HIS A 11 3.31 -3.49 14.84
CA HIS A 11 3.65 -3.05 13.48
C HIS A 11 2.94 -3.86 12.41
N GLU A 12 2.80 -5.18 12.58
CA GLU A 12 2.06 -6.03 11.64
C GLU A 12 0.61 -5.56 11.50
N LYS A 13 -0.06 -5.26 12.62
CA LYS A 13 -1.43 -4.76 12.58
C LYS A 13 -1.54 -3.40 11.91
N GLN A 14 -0.55 -2.53 12.12
CA GLN A 14 -0.50 -1.23 11.44
C GLN A 14 -0.32 -1.38 9.94
N ILE A 15 0.59 -2.25 9.51
CA ILE A 15 0.81 -2.58 8.09
C ILE A 15 -0.45 -3.15 7.46
N GLU A 16 -1.12 -4.09 8.14
CA GLU A 16 -2.40 -4.64 7.70
C GLU A 16 -3.45 -3.54 7.50
N ASN A 17 -3.54 -2.59 8.42
CA ASN A 17 -4.46 -1.46 8.32
C ASN A 17 -4.08 -0.51 7.18
N VAL A 18 -2.79 -0.26 6.95
CA VAL A 18 -2.31 0.56 5.82
C VAL A 18 -2.69 -0.07 4.49
N LEU A 19 -2.44 -1.37 4.31
CA LEU A 19 -2.81 -2.10 3.10
C LEU A 19 -4.32 -2.07 2.87
N LYS A 20 -5.12 -2.37 3.90
CA LYS A 20 -6.59 -2.31 3.80
C LYS A 20 -7.09 -0.92 3.45
N SER A 21 -6.53 0.12 4.06
CA SER A 21 -6.96 1.50 3.80
C SER A 21 -6.51 2.01 2.43
N PHE A 22 -5.36 1.54 1.93
CA PHE A 22 -4.90 1.81 0.57
C PHE A 22 -5.87 1.21 -0.46
N TYR A 23 -6.24 -0.06 -0.31
CA TYR A 23 -7.23 -0.69 -1.20
C TYR A 23 -8.64 -0.11 -1.04
N GLU A 24 -9.05 0.28 0.16
CA GLU A 24 -10.31 1.01 0.36
C GLU A 24 -10.30 2.33 -0.43
N ALA A 25 -9.20 3.10 -0.35
CA ALA A 25 -9.06 4.33 -1.13
C ALA A 25 -9.13 4.06 -2.64
N HIS A 26 -8.53 2.97 -3.11
CA HIS A 26 -8.63 2.52 -4.50
C HIS A 26 -10.09 2.24 -4.90
N TYR A 27 -10.82 1.44 -4.12
CA TYR A 27 -12.21 1.09 -4.43
C TYR A 27 -13.17 2.28 -4.40
N MET A 28 -12.87 3.27 -3.57
CA MET A 28 -13.64 4.52 -3.52
C MET A 28 -13.27 5.51 -4.63
N GLY A 29 -12.27 5.21 -5.47
CA GLY A 29 -11.74 6.14 -6.46
C GLY A 29 -11.09 7.38 -5.84
N ASN A 30 -10.66 7.31 -4.57
CA ASN A 30 -10.07 8.44 -3.86
C ASN A 30 -8.56 8.48 -4.09
N THR A 31 -8.16 8.98 -5.27
CA THR A 31 -6.76 9.01 -5.71
C THR A 31 -5.87 9.85 -4.79
N LEU A 32 -6.40 10.92 -4.17
CA LEU A 32 -5.67 11.71 -3.19
C LEU A 32 -5.33 10.89 -1.93
N LYS A 33 -6.31 10.17 -1.38
CA LYS A 33 -6.11 9.30 -0.22
C LYS A 33 -5.17 8.14 -0.57
N LEU A 34 -5.31 7.57 -1.77
CA LEU A 34 -4.43 6.53 -2.28
C LEU A 34 -2.96 6.99 -2.34
N TYR A 35 -2.72 8.15 -2.98
CA TYR A 35 -1.40 8.77 -3.05
C TYR A 35 -0.79 9.03 -1.67
N SER A 36 -1.61 9.39 -0.68
CA SER A 36 -1.14 9.67 0.68
C SER A 36 -0.53 8.47 1.41
N TYR A 37 -0.83 7.23 0.98
CA TYR A 37 -0.24 6.02 1.54
C TYR A 37 1.12 5.67 0.92
N LEU A 38 1.48 6.32 -0.19
CA LEU A 38 2.78 6.16 -0.82
C LEU A 38 3.84 6.92 -0.04
N ASP A 39 5.07 6.45 -0.13
CA ASP A 39 6.17 6.99 0.63
C ASP A 39 6.67 8.35 0.11
N THR A 40 7.36 9.07 0.98
CA THR A 40 7.84 10.43 0.73
C THR A 40 8.85 10.50 -0.42
N PHE A 41 9.63 9.45 -0.65
CA PHE A 41 10.56 9.41 -1.78
C PHE A 41 9.79 9.35 -3.09
N PHE A 42 8.78 8.47 -3.20
CA PHE A 42 7.88 8.45 -4.36
C PHE A 42 7.15 9.79 -4.52
N GLN A 43 6.58 10.34 -3.45
CA GLN A 43 5.83 11.60 -3.53
C GLN A 43 6.70 12.82 -3.95
N LYS A 44 8.02 12.74 -3.73
CA LYS A 44 8.98 13.75 -4.20
C LYS A 44 9.34 13.57 -5.67
N SER A 45 9.46 12.33 -6.14
CA SER A 45 9.78 12.04 -7.54
C SER A 45 8.57 12.14 -8.47
N VAL A 46 7.38 11.86 -7.95
CA VAL A 46 6.10 11.84 -8.66
C VAL A 46 5.14 12.78 -7.93
N PRO A 47 5.16 14.09 -8.23
CA PRO A 47 4.25 15.03 -7.59
C PRO A 47 2.78 14.69 -7.85
N LEU A 48 1.91 15.03 -6.89
CA LEU A 48 0.48 14.69 -6.94
C LEU A 48 -0.20 15.07 -8.27
N ASN A 49 0.08 16.26 -8.81
CA ASN A 49 -0.52 16.68 -10.07
C ASN A 49 -0.13 15.75 -11.24
N TYR A 50 1.11 15.26 -11.27
CA TYR A 50 1.57 14.29 -12.26
C TYR A 50 0.91 12.93 -12.04
N PHE A 51 0.87 12.46 -10.78
CA PHE A 51 0.18 11.21 -10.41
C PHE A 51 -1.30 11.19 -10.83
N LEU A 52 -1.98 12.33 -10.77
CA LEU A 52 -3.41 12.44 -11.09
C LEU A 52 -3.73 12.44 -12.59
N ILE A 53 -2.79 12.82 -13.46
CA ILE A 53 -3.06 13.06 -14.88
C ILE A 53 -2.28 12.14 -15.82
N HIS A 54 -1.16 11.56 -15.37
CA HIS A 54 -0.30 10.77 -16.22
C HIS A 54 -0.79 9.32 -16.28
N SER A 55 -0.91 8.77 -17.50
CA SER A 55 -1.41 7.41 -17.74
C SER A 55 -0.59 6.32 -17.07
N ASP A 56 0.69 6.60 -16.78
CA ASP A 56 1.59 5.67 -16.09
C ASP A 56 1.08 5.28 -14.68
N TYR A 57 0.15 6.03 -14.09
CA TYR A 57 -0.44 5.75 -12.79
C TYR A 57 -1.93 5.36 -12.88
N ASP A 58 -2.49 5.27 -14.08
CA ASP A 58 -3.83 4.73 -14.34
C ASP A 58 -3.77 3.20 -14.45
N ILE A 59 -3.40 2.55 -13.34
CA ILE A 59 -3.11 1.12 -13.29
C ILE A 59 -4.21 0.38 -12.52
N GLU A 60 -4.61 -0.79 -13.03
CA GLU A 60 -5.54 -1.69 -12.37
C GLU A 60 -4.85 -2.37 -11.17
N LEU A 61 -5.16 -1.93 -9.94
CA LEU A 61 -4.61 -2.54 -8.71
C LEU A 61 -5.36 -3.82 -8.28
N GLY A 62 -6.50 -4.11 -8.91
CA GLY A 62 -7.34 -5.26 -8.58
C GLY A 62 -7.98 -5.17 -7.19
N PHE A 63 -8.40 -6.32 -6.66
CA PHE A 63 -9.03 -6.41 -5.34
C PHE A 63 -8.16 -7.20 -4.37
N LEU A 64 -7.78 -6.60 -3.24
CA LEU A 64 -7.20 -7.31 -2.11
C LEU A 64 -8.13 -8.42 -1.61
N LYS A 65 -7.67 -9.66 -1.72
CA LYS A 65 -8.38 -10.86 -1.26
C LYS A 65 -7.88 -11.27 0.12
N GLU A 66 -6.56 -11.33 0.28
CA GLU A 66 -5.91 -11.82 1.48
C GLU A 66 -4.54 -11.19 1.67
N ILE A 67 -4.15 -10.97 2.93
CA ILE A 67 -2.77 -10.66 3.32
C ILE A 67 -2.21 -11.95 3.91
N THR A 68 -1.29 -12.59 3.21
CA THR A 68 -0.81 -13.95 3.53
C THR A 68 0.35 -13.92 4.52
N ARG A 69 1.21 -12.91 4.42
CA ARG A 69 2.40 -12.75 5.27
C ARG A 69 2.74 -11.28 5.47
N ILE A 70 3.21 -10.96 6.67
CA ILE A 70 3.84 -9.67 6.97
C ILE A 70 5.15 -9.96 7.69
N GLU A 71 6.25 -9.37 7.20
CA GLU A 71 7.56 -9.44 7.83
C GLU A 71 8.05 -8.04 8.14
N VAL A 72 8.51 -7.81 9.37
CA VAL A 72 8.94 -6.49 9.84
C VAL A 72 10.39 -6.53 10.29
N ASP A 73 11.24 -5.73 9.63
CA ASP A 73 12.59 -5.41 10.07
C ASP A 73 12.55 -4.09 10.86
N LYS A 74 12.50 -4.23 12.20
CA LYS A 74 12.43 -3.08 13.12
C LYS A 74 13.70 -2.26 13.16
N GLU A 75 14.86 -2.86 12.88
CA GLU A 75 16.14 -2.15 12.91
C GLU A 75 16.24 -1.19 11.72
N LYS A 76 15.71 -1.62 10.57
CA LYS A 76 15.67 -0.81 9.34
C LYS A 76 14.42 0.03 9.18
N ASN A 77 13.42 -0.15 10.05
CA ASN A 77 12.08 0.42 9.88
C ASN A 77 11.47 0.10 8.51
N GLN A 78 11.64 -1.15 8.09
CA GLN A 78 11.17 -1.69 6.82
C GLN A 78 10.25 -2.89 7.06
N ALA A 79 9.38 -3.16 6.10
CA ALA A 79 8.54 -4.34 6.12
C ALA A 79 8.23 -4.82 4.71
N MET A 80 7.91 -6.10 4.62
CA MET A 80 7.38 -6.73 3.42
C MET A 80 6.02 -7.33 3.75
N ALA A 81 5.08 -7.22 2.82
CA ALA A 81 3.79 -7.86 2.93
C ALA A 81 3.46 -8.62 1.64
N GLU A 82 3.23 -9.92 1.76
CA GLU A 82 2.72 -10.75 0.67
C GLU A 82 1.19 -10.71 0.72
N VAL A 83 0.57 -10.45 -0.43
CA VAL A 83 -0.88 -10.38 -0.55
C VAL A 83 -1.36 -11.09 -1.80
N ILE A 84 -2.56 -11.67 -1.72
CA ILE A 84 -3.29 -12.18 -2.86
C ILE A 84 -4.27 -11.11 -3.31
N ILE A 85 -4.19 -10.74 -4.59
CA ILE A 85 -5.15 -9.84 -5.22
C ILE A 85 -5.89 -10.55 -6.35
N LYS A 86 -7.15 -10.19 -6.55
CA LYS A 86 -7.94 -10.59 -7.69
C LYS A 86 -7.89 -9.49 -8.75
N LEU A 87 -7.15 -9.76 -9.82
CA LEU A 87 -7.08 -8.90 -10.99
C LEU A 87 -7.92 -9.54 -12.11
N ARG A 88 -9.01 -8.88 -12.50
CA ARG A 88 -10.02 -9.43 -13.43
C ARG A 88 -10.52 -10.82 -13.01
N LYS A 89 -10.07 -11.88 -13.69
CA LYS A 89 -10.42 -13.29 -13.44
C LYS A 89 -9.25 -14.12 -12.89
N LYS A 90 -8.11 -13.50 -12.60
CA LYS A 90 -6.92 -14.18 -12.06
C LYS A 90 -6.69 -13.73 -10.63
N GLU A 91 -6.26 -14.67 -9.80
CA GLU A 91 -5.67 -14.36 -8.51
C GLU A 91 -4.16 -14.36 -8.71
N ILE A 92 -3.52 -13.28 -8.25
CA ILE A 92 -2.07 -13.09 -8.34
C ILE A 92 -1.56 -12.75 -6.96
N GLU A 93 -0.41 -13.33 -6.62
CA GLU A 93 0.33 -13.00 -5.42
C GLU A 93 1.27 -11.86 -5.75
N ILE A 94 1.25 -10.81 -4.93
CA ILE A 94 2.12 -9.65 -5.07
C ILE A 94 2.74 -9.30 -3.73
N GLN A 95 3.94 -8.75 -3.79
CA GLN A 95 4.67 -8.31 -2.62
C GLN A 95 4.67 -6.78 -2.57
N PHE A 96 4.27 -6.23 -1.43
CA PHE A 96 4.43 -4.83 -1.09
C PHE A 96 5.66 -4.63 -0.22
N SER A 97 6.49 -3.67 -0.60
CA SER A 97 7.52 -3.12 0.28
C SER A 97 6.94 -1.92 1.03
N LEU A 98 7.22 -1.84 2.33
CA LEU A 98 6.82 -0.74 3.18
C LEU A 98 8.02 -0.20 3.97
N LYS A 99 7.98 1.09 4.26
CA LYS A 99 8.95 1.74 5.15
C LYS A 99 8.25 2.73 6.08
N MET A 100 8.92 3.06 7.18
CA MET A 100 8.40 4.04 8.12
C MET A 100 8.81 5.46 7.73
N ASP A 101 7.81 6.29 7.47
CA ASP A 101 7.98 7.72 7.19
C ASP A 101 7.23 8.53 8.25
N TYR A 102 7.94 9.45 8.91
CA TYR A 102 7.38 10.37 9.91
C TYR A 102 6.50 9.67 10.98
N GLY A 103 6.86 8.45 11.38
CA GLY A 103 6.16 7.68 12.40
C GLY A 103 4.97 6.84 11.91
N GLY A 104 4.75 6.73 10.59
CA GLY A 104 3.75 5.85 10.00
C GLY A 104 4.30 4.98 8.88
N TRP A 105 3.75 3.78 8.71
CA TRP A 105 4.09 2.92 7.58
C TRP A 105 3.54 3.47 6.27
N LYS A 106 4.37 3.47 5.23
CA LYS A 106 4.05 3.87 3.86
C LYS A 106 4.44 2.77 2.89
N LEU A 107 3.68 2.66 1.80
CA LEU A 107 3.96 1.75 0.70
C LEU A 107 5.01 2.38 -0.21
N GLU A 108 5.96 1.59 -0.66
CA GLU A 108 6.89 2.03 -1.70
C GLU A 108 6.15 2.12 -3.04
N GLY A 109 6.27 3.26 -3.71
CA GLY A 109 5.53 3.53 -4.96
C GLY A 109 6.00 2.72 -6.18
N GLU A 110 7.03 1.89 -6.06
CA GLU A 110 7.48 1.00 -7.13
C GLU A 110 6.42 -0.03 -7.56
N ILE A 111 5.39 -0.24 -6.74
CA ILE A 111 4.26 -1.12 -7.09
C ILE A 111 3.58 -0.73 -8.41
N PHE A 112 3.54 0.56 -8.75
CA PHE A 112 2.96 1.00 -10.01
C PHE A 112 3.77 0.49 -11.21
N HIS A 113 5.09 0.40 -11.11
CA HIS A 113 5.91 -0.18 -12.16
C HIS A 113 5.74 -1.70 -12.26
N MET A 114 5.55 -2.39 -11.13
CA MET A 114 5.32 -3.83 -11.11
C MET A 114 4.00 -4.22 -11.75
N LEU A 115 2.91 -3.48 -11.47
CA LEU A 115 1.58 -3.79 -12.00
C LEU A 115 1.32 -3.22 -13.40
N GLY A 116 1.95 -2.09 -13.75
CA GLY A 116 1.82 -1.48 -15.09
C GLY A 116 2.56 -2.24 -16.19
N GLY A 117 3.48 -3.14 -15.83
CA GLY A 117 4.21 -4.00 -16.76
C GLY A 117 3.56 -5.37 -17.02
N MET A 118 2.45 -5.71 -16.35
CA MET A 118 1.71 -6.98 -16.50
C MET A 118 0.56 -6.86 -17.51
#